data_AF-A0A832UAP3-F1
#
_entry.id   AF-A0A832UAP3-F1
#
_cell.length_a   1.000
_cell.length_b   1.000
_cell.length_c   1.000
_cell.angle_alpha   90.00
_cell.angle_beta   90.00
_cell.angle_gamma   90.00
#
_symmetry.space_group_name_H-M   'P 1'
#
loop_
_entity.id
_entity.type
_entity.pdbx_description
1 polymer ?
#
loop_
_entity_poly.entity_id
_entity_poly.type
_entity_poly.pdbx_seq_one_letter_code
_entity_poly.pdbx_strand_id
1 'polypeptide(L)' 'AIEVKGKARATDACIDCGICVLYCPVKAIEVLV' A
#
# COMPACT_ATOMS: atom_id res chain seq x y z
N ALA A 1 -4.77 8.42 8.10
CA ALA A 1 -3.74 7.49 7.56
C ALA A 1 -3.43 7.75 6.08
N ILE A 2 -4.30 8.43 5.34
CA ILE A 2 -3.99 8.97 4.01
C ILE A 2 -4.31 10.47 4.06
N GLU A 3 -3.41 11.22 4.71
CA GLU A 3 -3.24 12.65 4.47
C GLU A 3 -1.80 12.80 4.02
N VAL A 4 -1.67 12.92 2.71
CA VAL A 4 -0.52 12.58 1.87
C VAL A 4 0.64 13.54 1.99
N LYS A 5 1.79 13.01 2.43
CA LYS A 5 3.10 13.26 1.79
C LYS A 5 3.96 11.99 1.86
N GLY A 6 3.69 10.96 1.07
CA GLY A 6 4.63 9.82 1.03
C GLY A 6 4.21 8.58 0.26
N LYS A 7 5.18 7.66 0.13
CA LYS A 7 4.99 6.29 -0.34
C LYS A 7 4.52 5.43 0.84
N ALA A 8 3.56 4.54 0.61
CA ALA A 8 3.24 3.50 1.58
C ALA A 8 4.48 2.61 1.78
N ARG A 9 4.75 2.23 3.04
CA ARG A 9 5.86 1.34 3.40
C ARG A 9 5.30 0.18 4.21
N ALA A 10 5.60 -1.05 3.78
CA ALA A 10 5.36 -2.22 4.59
C ALA A 10 6.32 -2.22 5.79
N THR A 11 5.77 -2.41 6.99
CA THR A 11 6.53 -2.61 8.23
C THR A 11 6.27 -4.02 8.73
N ASP A 12 6.92 -4.40 9.83
CA ASP A 12 6.67 -5.70 10.49
C ASP A 12 5.24 -5.87 10.99
N ALA A 13 4.45 -4.78 11.05
CA ALA A 13 3.03 -4.80 11.37
C ALA A 13 2.14 -4.96 10.12
N CYS A 14 2.71 -5.09 8.92
CA CYS A 14 1.95 -5.36 7.71
C CYS A 14 1.27 -6.73 7.83
N ILE A 15 -0.03 -6.76 7.55
CA ILE A 15 -0.86 -7.97 7.57
C ILE A 15 -1.33 -8.38 6.17
N ASP A 16 -0.72 -7.82 5.14
CA ASP A 16 -1.04 -8.09 3.73
C ASP A 16 -2.51 -7.90 3.36
N CYS A 17 -3.16 -6.88 3.93
CA CYS A 17 -4.57 -6.58 3.66
C CYS A 17 -4.85 -6.05 2.24
N GLY A 18 -3.81 -5.68 1.48
CA GLY A 18 -3.93 -5.24 0.09
C GLY A 18 -4.52 -3.83 -0.13
N ILE A 19 -4.95 -3.12 0.91
CA ILE A 19 -5.61 -1.80 0.76
C ILE A 19 -4.70 -0.78 0.04
N CYS A 20 -3.39 -0.81 0.30
CA CYS A 20 -2.43 0.11 -0.33
C CYS A 20 -2.40 0.00 -1.86
N VAL A 21 -2.78 -1.14 -2.43
CA VAL A 21 -2.86 -1.38 -3.89
C VAL A 21 -3.93 -0.48 -4.51
N LEU A 22 -5.08 -0.35 -3.85
CA LEU A 22 -6.20 0.48 -4.31
C LEU A 22 -5.88 1.98 -4.28
N TYR A 23 -5.04 2.40 -3.34
CA TYR A 23 -4.67 3.80 -3.15
C TYR A 23 -3.40 4.22 -3.92
N CYS A 24 -2.68 3.29 -4.55
CA CYS A 24 -1.47 3.63 -5.27
C CYS A 24 -1.82 4.24 -6.65
N PRO A 25 -1.62 5.54 -6.88
CA PRO A 25 -2.04 6.19 -8.13
C PRO A 25 -1.25 5.69 -9.35
N VAL A 26 -0.03 5.22 -9.13
CA VAL A 26 0.86 4.67 -10.16
C VAL A 26 0.81 3.15 -10.24
N LYS A 27 -0.06 2.50 -9.45
CA LYS A 27 -0.22 1.04 -9.43
C LYS A 27 1.11 0.29 -9.25
N ALA A 28 1.96 0.78 -8.36
CA ALA A 28 3.31 0.23 -8.13
C ALA A 28 3.33 -1.08 -7.31
N ILE A 29 2.18 -1.57 -6.88
CA ILE A 29 2.04 -2.74 -6.00
C ILE A 29 1.08 -3.71 -6.69
N GLU A 30 1.45 -4.98 -6.73
CA GLU A 30 0.61 -6.09 -7.21
C GLU A 30 0.44 -7.11 -6.09
N VAL A 31 -0.78 -7.65 -5.95
CA VAL A 31 -1.06 -8.77 -5.03
C VAL A 31 -1.14 -10.02 -5.90
N LEU A 32 -0.23 -10.96 -5.67
CA LEU A 32 -0.29 -12.27 -6.31
C LEU A 32 -1.44 -13.06 -5.67
N VAL A 33 -2.41 -13.44 -6.50
CA VAL A 33 -3.44 -14.43 -6.20
C VAL A 33 -3.05 -15.78 -6.77
#